data_AF-A0A837HI80-F1
#
_entry.id   AF-A0A837HI80-F1
#
_cell.length_a   1.000
_cell.length_b   1.000
_cell.length_c   1.000
_cell.angle_alpha   90.00
_cell.angle_beta   90.00
_cell.angle_gamma   90.00
#
_symmetry.space_group_name_H-M   'P 1'
#
loop_
_entity.id
_entity.type
_entity.pdbx_description
1 polymer ?
#
loop_
_entity_poly.entity_id
_entity_poly.type
_entity_poly.pdbx_seq_one_letter_code
_entity_poly.pdbx_strand_id
1 'polypeptide(L)'
;MKFNGTSDYVDCGTNSSILSDTTTVSAWVKYDGSQSNAPLLRWSTNTAPPPPSLHVEYTGASNGPLLYLGNTEWRYFSPTNPVNIYDNNWHQMIFVVENNDVDGSLLFVDGQQQAISTTDTSGGAAIKTRLDIGRSGSSNYFNGSLDDVRIYNRALSASEISNLYNTGKVEMRR
;
A
#
# COMPACT_ATOMS: atom_id res chain seq x y z
N MET A 1 11.55 10.81 -0.61
CA MET A 1 12.75 9.95 -0.43
C MET A 1 12.88 8.94 -1.59
N LYS A 2 14.11 8.64 -2.04
CA LYS A 2 14.39 7.64 -3.10
C LYS A 2 14.88 6.33 -2.48
N PHE A 3 14.40 5.20 -3.00
CA PHE A 3 14.78 3.84 -2.61
C PHE A 3 15.48 3.13 -3.77
N ASN A 4 16.45 2.28 -3.48
CA ASN A 4 17.37 1.69 -4.45
C ASN A 4 17.00 0.28 -4.96
N GLY A 5 15.92 -0.34 -4.46
CA GLY A 5 15.51 -1.69 -4.85
C GLY A 5 16.37 -2.85 -4.32
N THR A 6 17.34 -2.60 -3.44
CA THR A 6 18.29 -3.63 -2.96
C THR A 6 18.52 -3.65 -1.45
N SER A 7 18.50 -2.48 -0.79
CA SER A 7 18.79 -2.40 0.65
C SER A 7 18.03 -1.29 1.38
N ASP A 8 17.50 -0.29 0.68
CA ASP A 8 16.87 0.86 1.33
C ASP A 8 15.48 0.49 1.84
N TYR A 9 15.21 0.79 3.12
CA TYR A 9 13.89 0.69 3.73
C TYR A 9 13.83 1.57 4.98
N VAL A 10 12.62 1.84 5.46
CA VAL A 10 12.40 2.49 6.76
C VAL A 10 11.83 1.46 7.73
N ASP A 11 12.54 1.26 8.84
CA ASP A 11 12.03 0.50 9.99
C ASP A 11 11.20 1.45 10.87
N CYS A 12 9.88 1.27 10.89
CA CYS A 12 9.00 2.05 11.76
C CYS A 12 8.83 1.41 13.15
N GLY A 13 9.56 0.31 13.42
CA GLY A 13 9.57 -0.41 14.67
C GLY A 13 8.32 -1.25 14.91
N THR A 14 8.15 -1.67 16.16
CA THR A 14 6.97 -2.40 16.60
C THR A 14 6.01 -1.49 17.35
N ASN A 15 4.78 -1.35 16.87
CA ASN A 15 3.77 -0.56 17.54
C ASN A 15 2.38 -1.21 17.43
N SER A 16 1.87 -1.70 18.56
CA SER A 16 0.54 -2.31 18.67
C SER A 16 -0.58 -1.28 18.86
N SER A 17 -0.27 0.01 18.97
CA SER A 17 -1.27 1.07 19.25
C SER A 17 -2.05 1.53 18.02
N ILE A 18 -1.64 1.13 16.81
CA ILE A 18 -2.33 1.48 15.55
C ILE A 18 -3.26 0.33 15.09
N LEU A 19 -3.57 -0.60 16.00
CA LEU A 19 -4.43 -1.74 15.76
C LEU A 19 -5.90 -1.33 15.77
N SER A 20 -6.40 -0.98 14.60
CA SER A 20 -7.83 -0.92 14.30
C SER A 20 -8.12 -1.93 13.19
N ASP A 21 -9.32 -2.51 13.24
CA ASP A 21 -9.85 -3.31 12.13
C ASP A 21 -10.05 -2.44 10.89
N THR A 22 -10.11 -1.11 11.07
CA THR A 22 -10.14 -0.15 9.98
C THR A 22 -8.85 0.66 9.90
N THR A 23 -8.20 0.69 8.74
CA THR A 23 -6.93 1.41 8.53
C THR A 23 -6.92 2.07 7.16
N THR A 24 -6.43 3.32 7.09
CA THR A 24 -6.11 3.95 5.81
C THR A 24 -4.61 4.21 5.72
N VAL A 25 -4.00 3.85 4.59
CA VAL A 25 -2.60 4.13 4.27
C VAL A 25 -2.56 5.07 3.07
N SER A 26 -1.82 6.17 3.17
CA SER A 26 -1.60 7.12 2.09
C SER A 26 -0.11 7.29 1.84
N ALA A 27 0.30 7.37 0.57
CA ALA A 27 1.65 7.76 0.19
C ALA A 27 1.62 8.41 -1.19
N TRP A 28 2.53 9.35 -1.43
CA TRP A 28 2.91 9.70 -2.79
C TRP A 28 3.96 8.71 -3.28
N VAL A 29 3.75 8.19 -4.49
CA VAL A 29 4.58 7.14 -5.09
C VAL A 29 4.99 7.57 -6.48
N LYS A 30 6.28 7.42 -6.80
CA LYS A 30 6.82 7.57 -8.15
C LYS A 30 7.52 6.27 -8.54
N TYR A 31 7.01 5.64 -9.58
CA TYR A 31 7.39 4.29 -9.97
C TYR A 31 7.17 4.06 -11.47
N ASP A 32 8.07 3.30 -12.11
CA ASP A 32 8.13 3.13 -13.57
C ASP A 32 7.64 1.75 -14.07
N GLY A 33 7.19 0.88 -13.17
CA GLY A 33 6.73 -0.46 -13.55
C GLY A 33 7.85 -1.50 -13.76
N SER A 34 9.12 -1.13 -13.62
CA SER A 34 10.26 -1.99 -13.99
C SER A 34 10.51 -3.17 -13.03
N GLN A 35 10.04 -3.08 -11.79
CA GLN A 35 10.23 -4.09 -10.76
C GLN A 35 9.04 -5.06 -10.67
N SER A 36 9.35 -6.36 -10.70
CA SER A 36 8.43 -7.37 -10.18
C SER A 36 8.48 -7.38 -8.65
N ASN A 37 7.33 -7.34 -7.99
CA ASN A 37 7.22 -7.29 -6.52
C ASN A 37 7.89 -6.04 -5.92
N ALA A 38 7.15 -4.91 -5.92
CA ALA A 38 7.60 -3.61 -5.45
C ALA A 38 6.88 -3.23 -4.14
N PRO A 39 7.41 -3.60 -2.96
CA PRO A 39 6.69 -3.45 -1.69
C PRO A 39 6.70 -1.99 -1.21
N LEU A 40 5.53 -1.35 -1.16
CA LEU A 40 5.42 0.01 -0.64
C LEU A 40 5.47 0.03 0.89
N LEU A 41 4.67 -0.84 1.51
CA LEU A 41 4.49 -0.90 2.94
C LEU A 41 4.14 -2.32 3.37
N ARG A 42 4.75 -2.77 4.47
CA ARG A 42 4.44 -4.06 5.08
C ARG A 42 4.25 -3.91 6.57
N TRP A 43 3.10 -4.38 7.03
CA TRP A 43 2.73 -4.48 8.42
C TRP A 43 2.61 -5.94 8.82
N SER A 44 3.67 -6.53 9.36
CA SER A 44 3.74 -7.96 9.67
C SER A 44 3.95 -8.23 11.15
N THR A 45 3.99 -9.50 11.53
CA THR A 45 4.66 -9.87 12.78
C THR A 45 6.19 -9.99 12.59
N ASN A 46 6.94 -10.10 13.70
CA ASN A 46 8.40 -10.18 13.72
C ASN A 46 8.97 -11.57 13.35
N THR A 47 8.14 -12.56 13.00
CA THR A 47 8.60 -13.92 12.70
C THR A 47 8.83 -14.15 11.20
N ALA A 48 9.65 -15.15 10.87
CA ALA A 48 10.09 -15.45 9.50
C ALA A 48 8.93 -15.86 8.57
N PRO A 49 8.99 -15.59 7.25
CA PRO A 49 7.81 -15.52 6.37
C PRO A 49 7.03 -16.83 6.12
N PRO A 50 5.71 -16.73 5.90
CA PRO A 50 4.86 -15.57 6.15
C PRO A 50 4.01 -15.81 7.40
N PRO A 51 4.32 -15.19 8.55
CA PRO A 51 3.29 -14.99 9.55
C PRO A 51 2.31 -13.92 9.02
N PRO A 52 1.11 -13.80 9.62
CA PRO A 52 0.08 -12.89 9.12
C PRO A 52 0.61 -11.47 8.98
N SER A 53 0.32 -10.82 7.85
CA SER A 53 0.74 -9.45 7.56
C SER A 53 -0.32 -8.70 6.77
N LEU A 54 -0.54 -7.42 7.10
CA LEU A 54 -1.15 -6.45 6.20
C LEU A 54 -0.02 -5.88 5.34
N HIS A 55 0.07 -6.29 4.09
CA HIS A 55 1.08 -5.73 3.19
C HIS A 55 0.44 -5.17 1.92
N VAL A 56 1.03 -4.08 1.47
CA VAL A 56 0.70 -3.43 0.21
C VAL A 56 1.87 -3.73 -0.71
N GLU A 57 1.66 -4.74 -1.54
CA GLU A 57 2.60 -5.14 -2.58
C GLU A 57 2.12 -4.60 -3.92
N TYR A 58 3.04 -4.47 -4.85
CA TYR A 58 2.72 -4.22 -6.24
C TYR A 58 3.34 -5.36 -7.05
N THR A 59 2.58 -6.00 -7.94
CA THR A 59 3.02 -7.22 -8.65
C THR A 59 3.08 -7.09 -10.17
N GLY A 60 3.96 -6.23 -10.69
CA GLY A 60 4.33 -6.24 -12.11
C GLY A 60 3.21 -5.92 -13.12
N ALA A 61 3.52 -6.05 -14.40
CA ALA A 61 2.67 -5.56 -15.50
C ALA A 61 1.36 -6.34 -15.72
N SER A 62 1.23 -7.54 -15.15
CA SER A 62 0.07 -8.42 -15.38
C SER A 62 -0.98 -8.33 -14.27
N ASN A 63 -0.58 -7.96 -13.05
CA ASN A 63 -1.42 -7.89 -11.86
C ASN A 63 -1.12 -6.57 -11.15
N GLY A 64 -2.09 -5.67 -11.05
CA GLY A 64 -1.90 -4.31 -10.53
C GLY A 64 -1.54 -4.23 -9.03
N PRO A 65 -1.83 -3.11 -8.37
CA PRO A 65 -1.61 -2.99 -6.93
C PRO A 65 -2.29 -4.12 -6.15
N LEU A 66 -1.61 -4.66 -5.15
CA LEU A 66 -2.04 -5.78 -4.33
C LEU A 66 -2.18 -5.35 -2.87
N LEU A 67 -3.38 -5.51 -2.34
CA LEU A 67 -3.60 -5.57 -0.91
C LEU A 67 -3.57 -7.04 -0.49
N TYR A 68 -2.71 -7.37 0.47
CA TYR A 68 -2.67 -8.68 1.07
C TYR A 68 -2.89 -8.56 2.57
N LEU A 69 -3.76 -9.40 3.11
CA LEU A 69 -4.05 -9.48 4.53
C LEU A 69 -3.88 -10.91 5.03
N GLY A 70 -3.37 -11.04 6.25
CA GLY A 70 -3.26 -12.32 6.91
C GLY A 70 -2.32 -13.27 6.17
N ASN A 71 -2.76 -14.53 6.02
CA ASN A 71 -1.96 -15.61 5.44
C ASN A 71 -2.28 -15.91 3.97
N THR A 72 -3.48 -15.57 3.52
CA THR A 72 -4.01 -16.03 2.23
C THR A 72 -5.03 -15.07 1.61
N GLU A 73 -5.42 -13.98 2.27
CA GLU A 73 -6.37 -13.02 1.70
C GLU A 73 -5.65 -12.02 0.82
N TRP A 74 -6.19 -11.78 -0.36
CA TRP A 74 -5.63 -10.82 -1.28
C TRP A 74 -6.67 -10.15 -2.18
N ARG A 75 -6.39 -8.92 -2.59
CA ARG A 75 -7.17 -8.18 -3.58
C ARG A 75 -6.24 -7.44 -4.52
N TYR A 76 -6.39 -7.70 -5.81
CA TYR A 76 -5.75 -6.92 -6.87
C TYR A 76 -6.65 -5.79 -7.33
N PHE A 77 -6.05 -4.64 -7.53
CA PHE A 77 -6.65 -3.48 -8.19
C PHE A 77 -6.10 -3.35 -9.61
N SER A 78 -6.87 -2.72 -10.50
CA SER A 78 -6.39 -2.38 -11.82
C SER A 78 -5.25 -1.36 -11.72
N PRO A 79 -4.15 -1.55 -12.47
CA PRO A 79 -3.07 -0.58 -12.49
C PRO A 79 -3.27 0.59 -13.44
N THR A 80 -4.30 0.50 -14.30
CA THR A 80 -4.52 1.40 -15.42
C THR A 80 -5.93 1.95 -15.48
N ASN A 81 -6.82 1.59 -14.54
CA ASN A 81 -8.22 1.98 -14.59
C ASN A 81 -8.75 2.49 -13.23
N PRO A 82 -9.07 3.78 -13.12
CA PRO A 82 -9.05 4.82 -14.17
C PRO A 82 -7.69 5.50 -14.39
N VAL A 83 -6.67 5.19 -13.58
CA VAL A 83 -5.38 5.91 -13.62
C VAL A 83 -4.26 4.92 -13.87
N ASN A 84 -3.38 5.22 -14.83
CA ASN A 84 -2.13 4.49 -15.04
C ASN A 84 -1.09 4.95 -14.03
N ILE A 85 -0.56 4.04 -13.23
CA ILE A 85 0.46 4.33 -12.20
C ILE A 85 1.88 3.92 -12.62
N TYR A 86 2.05 3.37 -13.84
CA TYR A 86 3.33 2.83 -14.35
C TYR A 86 3.99 3.79 -15.33
N ASP A 87 3.92 5.08 -15.06
CA ASP A 87 4.32 6.13 -16.00
C ASP A 87 5.51 6.97 -15.47
N ASN A 88 6.10 6.54 -14.36
CA ASN A 88 7.19 7.25 -13.68
C ASN A 88 6.82 8.69 -13.26
N ASN A 89 5.54 8.97 -13.03
CA ASN A 89 5.06 10.20 -12.41
C ASN A 89 4.69 9.98 -10.94
N TRP A 90 4.56 11.09 -10.21
CA TRP A 90 4.08 11.07 -8.84
C TRP A 90 2.56 10.87 -8.83
N HIS A 91 2.12 9.82 -8.15
CA HIS A 91 0.72 9.55 -7.87
C HIS A 91 0.48 9.46 -6.38
N GLN A 92 -0.65 9.98 -5.92
CA GLN A 92 -1.08 9.72 -4.56
C GLN A 92 -1.85 8.40 -4.53
N MET A 93 -1.34 7.41 -3.80
CA MET A 93 -2.01 6.14 -3.57
C MET A 93 -2.59 6.11 -2.15
N ILE A 94 -3.87 5.77 -2.04
CA ILE A 94 -4.57 5.64 -0.77
C ILE A 94 -5.31 4.32 -0.71
N PHE A 95 -4.91 3.45 0.20
CA PHE A 95 -5.61 2.21 0.51
C PHE A 95 -6.49 2.41 1.73
N VAL A 96 -7.77 2.07 1.60
CA VAL A 96 -8.73 2.03 2.71
C VAL A 96 -9.07 0.58 2.98
N VAL A 97 -8.72 0.11 4.17
CA VAL A 97 -9.02 -1.24 4.67
C VAL A 97 -10.05 -1.13 5.76
N GLU A 98 -11.14 -1.88 5.65
CA GLU A 98 -12.22 -1.95 6.63
C GLU A 98 -12.36 -3.38 7.15
N ASN A 99 -12.77 -3.54 8.41
CA ASN A 99 -13.04 -4.84 9.04
C ASN A 99 -11.87 -5.85 9.01
N ASN A 100 -10.64 -5.39 8.80
CA ASN A 100 -9.44 -6.19 8.64
C ASN A 100 -9.57 -7.26 7.54
N ASP A 101 -10.33 -6.95 6.48
CA ASP A 101 -10.66 -7.84 5.37
C ASP A 101 -10.28 -7.18 4.03
N VAL A 102 -9.83 -7.98 3.07
CA VAL A 102 -9.57 -7.52 1.71
C VAL A 102 -10.89 -7.25 0.98
N ASP A 103 -11.98 -7.88 1.39
CA ASP A 103 -13.31 -7.56 0.89
C ASP A 103 -13.79 -6.19 1.40
N GLY A 104 -14.49 -5.45 0.56
CA GLY A 104 -14.79 -4.04 0.82
C GLY A 104 -13.59 -3.07 0.80
N SER A 105 -12.33 -3.53 0.90
CA SER A 105 -11.15 -2.67 0.80
C SER A 105 -11.02 -1.97 -0.56
N LEU A 106 -10.62 -0.70 -0.54
CA LEU A 106 -10.57 0.20 -1.69
C LEU A 106 -9.17 0.75 -1.92
N LEU A 107 -8.83 1.00 -3.18
CA LEU A 107 -7.67 1.79 -3.60
C LEU A 107 -8.15 3.03 -4.33
N PHE A 108 -7.62 4.19 -3.92
CA PHE A 108 -7.74 5.45 -4.64
C PHE A 108 -6.37 5.87 -5.16
N VAL A 109 -6.33 6.30 -6.42
CA VAL A 109 -5.15 6.88 -7.05
C VAL A 109 -5.54 8.26 -7.58
N ASP A 110 -4.80 9.29 -7.18
CA ASP A 110 -5.05 10.69 -7.57
C ASP A 110 -6.50 11.15 -7.29
N GLY A 111 -7.03 10.67 -6.16
CA GLY A 111 -8.41 10.94 -5.73
C GLY A 111 -9.49 10.14 -6.48
N GLN A 112 -9.13 9.23 -7.40
CA GLN A 112 -10.05 8.37 -8.13
C GLN A 112 -9.97 6.92 -7.65
N GLN A 113 -11.11 6.28 -7.39
CA GLN A 113 -11.14 4.87 -6.98
C GLN A 113 -10.73 3.97 -8.16
N GLN A 114 -9.73 3.11 -7.95
CA GLN A 114 -9.32 2.09 -8.92
C GLN A 114 -10.33 0.96 -9.01
N ALA A 115 -10.47 0.40 -10.22
CA ALA A 115 -11.27 -0.80 -10.43
C ALA A 115 -10.64 -2.00 -9.71
N ILE A 116 -11.47 -2.90 -9.20
CA ILE A 116 -11.00 -4.18 -8.65
C ILE A 116 -10.72 -5.11 -9.84
N SER A 117 -9.58 -5.79 -9.82
CA SER A 117 -9.25 -6.82 -10.82
C SER A 117 -9.77 -8.18 -10.36
N THR A 118 -9.32 -8.64 -9.20
CA THR A 118 -9.68 -9.93 -8.61
C THR A 118 -9.53 -9.90 -7.09
N THR A 119 -10.20 -10.80 -6.39
CA THR A 119 -10.16 -10.89 -4.92
C THR A 119 -10.27 -12.33 -4.47
N ASP A 120 -9.55 -12.67 -3.42
CA ASP A 120 -9.64 -13.92 -2.68
C ASP A 120 -9.73 -13.59 -1.19
N THR A 121 -10.85 -13.98 -0.58
CA THR A 121 -11.16 -13.77 0.83
C THR A 121 -10.95 -15.04 1.65
N SER A 122 -10.35 -16.08 1.07
CA SER A 122 -10.08 -17.31 1.80
C SER A 122 -8.90 -17.10 2.75
N GLY A 123 -9.17 -16.68 3.97
CA GLY A 123 -8.17 -16.49 5.01
C GLY A 123 -8.78 -15.92 6.27
N GLY A 124 -7.98 -15.71 7.30
CA GLY A 124 -8.43 -15.13 8.55
C GLY A 124 -7.57 -13.93 8.96
N ALA A 125 -8.12 -13.14 9.86
CA ALA A 125 -7.63 -11.84 10.31
C ALA A 125 -6.10 -11.72 10.52
N ALA A 126 -5.53 -10.60 10.07
CA ALA A 126 -4.11 -10.28 10.21
C ALA A 126 -3.72 -9.85 11.64
N ILE A 127 -2.48 -10.15 12.05
CA ILE A 127 -1.82 -9.62 13.26
C ILE A 127 -0.76 -8.60 12.83
N LYS A 128 -0.88 -7.36 13.27
CA LYS A 128 0.00 -6.25 12.85
C LYS A 128 0.92 -5.84 14.02
N THR A 129 2.22 -6.18 14.00
CA THR A 129 3.12 -5.77 15.11
C THR A 129 4.32 -4.96 14.69
N ARG A 130 4.80 -5.07 13.45
CA ARG A 130 5.96 -4.36 12.90
C ARG A 130 5.62 -3.73 11.56
N LEU A 131 6.03 -2.49 11.36
CA LEU A 131 5.83 -1.75 10.13
C LEU A 131 7.18 -1.45 9.45
N ASP A 132 7.32 -1.89 8.20
CA ASP A 132 8.44 -1.54 7.33
C ASP A 132 7.88 -0.79 6.10
N ILE A 133 8.57 0.28 5.65
CA ILE A 133 8.27 0.99 4.39
C ILE A 133 9.36 0.69 3.37
N GLY A 134 8.97 0.36 2.15
CA GLY A 134 9.90 0.05 1.05
C GLY A 134 10.52 -1.35 1.12
N ARG A 135 9.99 -2.25 1.95
CA ARG A 135 10.48 -3.64 2.06
C ARG A 135 9.38 -4.64 2.37
N SER A 136 9.51 -5.83 1.80
CA SER A 136 8.79 -7.04 2.21
C SER A 136 9.76 -8.19 2.47
N GLY A 137 9.65 -8.82 3.64
CA GLY A 137 10.59 -9.86 4.06
C GLY A 137 12.03 -9.37 4.17
N SER A 138 12.99 -10.24 3.85
CA SER A 138 14.43 -9.96 3.89
C SER A 138 15.05 -9.59 2.55
N SER A 139 14.33 -9.82 1.44
CA SER A 139 14.90 -9.79 0.08
C SER A 139 14.19 -8.84 -0.89
N ASN A 140 12.96 -8.39 -0.60
CA ASN A 140 12.20 -7.56 -1.54
C ASN A 140 12.25 -6.12 -1.08
N TYR A 141 12.82 -5.24 -1.90
CA TYR A 141 13.02 -3.83 -1.59
C TYR A 141 12.42 -2.98 -2.70
N PHE A 142 11.79 -1.87 -2.37
CA PHE A 142 11.19 -0.97 -3.35
C PHE A 142 12.26 -0.23 -4.16
N ASN A 143 12.10 -0.17 -5.48
CA ASN A 143 12.87 0.69 -6.37
C ASN A 143 11.97 1.82 -6.89
N GLY A 144 12.14 3.02 -6.37
CA GLY A 144 11.29 4.15 -6.73
C GLY A 144 11.45 5.31 -5.75
N SER A 145 10.46 6.20 -5.72
CA SER A 145 10.41 7.27 -4.71
C SER A 145 9.09 7.26 -3.96
N LEU A 146 9.17 7.49 -2.65
CA LEU A 146 8.01 7.68 -1.79
C LEU A 146 8.09 9.05 -1.12
N ASP A 147 6.95 9.68 -0.93
CA ASP A 147 6.83 10.90 -0.12
C ASP A 147 5.54 10.89 0.69
N ASP A 148 5.51 11.70 1.76
CA ASP A 148 4.33 12.00 2.56
C ASP A 148 3.51 10.75 2.95
N VAL A 149 4.19 9.76 3.53
CA VAL A 149 3.58 8.51 4.00
C VAL A 149 2.78 8.78 5.27
N ARG A 150 1.48 8.47 5.25
CA ARG A 150 0.53 8.70 6.35
C ARG A 150 -0.27 7.43 6.64
N ILE A 151 -0.56 7.19 7.91
CA ILE A 151 -1.37 6.07 8.38
C ILE A 151 -2.47 6.62 9.30
N TYR A 152 -3.70 6.16 9.07
CA TYR A 152 -4.88 6.52 9.84
C TYR A 152 -5.51 5.26 10.43
N ASN A 153 -5.99 5.35 11.67
CA ASN A 153 -6.70 4.27 12.38
C ASN A 153 -8.21 4.24 12.06
N ARG A 154 -8.61 4.82 10.92
CA ARG A 154 -9.99 4.94 10.46
C ARG A 154 -10.05 4.90 8.94
N ALA A 155 -11.25 4.69 8.41
CA ALA A 155 -11.52 4.86 6.99
C ALA A 155 -11.56 6.36 6.68
N LEU A 156 -10.91 6.74 5.58
CA LEU A 156 -11.14 8.05 4.97
C LEU A 156 -12.27 7.92 3.95
N SER A 157 -13.19 8.87 3.98
CA SER A 157 -14.23 9.01 2.97
C SER A 157 -13.64 9.51 1.64
N ALA A 158 -14.39 9.33 0.54
CA ALA A 158 -13.97 9.79 -0.79
C ALA A 158 -13.72 11.31 -0.85
N SER A 159 -14.47 12.11 -0.10
CA SER A 159 -14.26 13.57 -0.04
C SER A 159 -12.98 13.93 0.73
N GLU A 160 -12.68 13.24 1.84
CA GLU A 160 -11.42 13.41 2.56
C GLU A 160 -10.23 13.01 1.70
N ILE A 161 -10.35 11.93 0.94
CA ILE A 161 -9.34 11.46 -0.02
C ILE A 161 -9.11 12.50 -1.12
N SER A 162 -10.17 13.02 -1.72
CA SER A 162 -10.06 14.08 -2.74
C SER A 162 -9.38 15.33 -2.18
N ASN A 163 -9.72 15.74 -0.96
CA ASN A 163 -9.06 16.85 -0.28
C ASN A 163 -7.58 16.56 -0.02
N LEU A 164 -7.24 15.36 0.45
CA LEU A 164 -5.87 14.94 0.72
C LEU A 164 -5.00 14.94 -0.55
N TYR A 165 -5.58 14.56 -1.69
CA TYR A 165 -4.91 14.64 -2.99
C TYR A 165 -4.63 16.08 -3.38
N ASN A 166 -5.64 16.94 -3.31
CA ASN A 166 -5.52 18.32 -3.74
C ASN A 166 -4.51 19.10 -2.89
N THR A 167 -4.44 18.87 -1.58
CA THR A 167 -3.44 19.50 -0.71
C THR A 167 -2.04 18.98 -1.01
N GLY A 168 -1.84 17.66 -1.07
CA GLY A 168 -0.53 17.07 -1.36
C GLY A 168 0.01 17.45 -2.75
N LYS A 169 -0.87 17.55 -3.76
CA LYS A 169 -0.48 17.92 -5.13
C LYS A 169 0.13 19.33 -5.20
N VAL A 170 -0.32 20.24 -4.34
CA VAL A 170 0.23 21.60 -4.26
C VAL A 170 1.63 21.58 -3.64
N GLU A 171 1.87 20.71 -2.66
CA GLU A 171 3.18 20.54 -2.00
C GLU A 171 4.21 19.93 -2.96
N MET A 172 3.81 18.95 -3.76
CA MET A 172 4.68 18.26 -4.74
C MET A 172 5.10 19.12 -5.94
N ARG A 173 4.53 20.32 -6.11
CA ARG A 173 4.87 21.27 -7.18
C ARG A 173 5.92 22.31 -6.76
N ARG A 174 6.32 22.34 -5.50
CA ARG A 174 7.35 23.25 -4.97
C ARG A 174 8.72 22.60 -5.00
#